data_AF-A0A813HI26-F1
#
_entry.id   AF-A0A813HI26-F1
#
_cell.length_a   1.000
_cell.length_b   1.000
_cell.length_c   1.000
_cell.angle_alpha   90.00
_cell.angle_beta   90.00
_cell.angle_gamma   90.00
#
_symmetry.space_group_name_H-M   'P 1'
#
loop_
_entity.id
_entity.type
_entity.pdbx_description
1 polymer ?
#
loop_
_entity_poly.entity_id
_entity_poly.type
_entity_poly.pdbx_seq_one_letter_code
_entity_poly.pdbx_strand_id
1 'polypeptide(L)'
;MYAEGNHHAALVPPPTPAGLQNKGDSSWNSRASCGSHSIENFGKGSENQDTFMTSTSESGTKTFAAVFDGHGEQGKRISHFARNNMTKTLFGHSDIHGDIAGALQAAYKDTQDKIIKDHSHQADLSGTTAVAAFQHRNRLVVANLGDSRAVLGRCDSAGGQTLTAVDLSSDQKPN
;
A
#
# COMPACT_ATOMS: atom_id res chain seq x y z
N MET A 1 11.89 -35.00 -25.43
CA MET A 1 12.33 -34.56 -24.08
C MET A 1 12.36 -33.04 -24.10
N TYR A 2 11.33 -32.39 -23.55
CA TYR A 2 11.35 -30.95 -23.31
C TYR A 2 11.36 -30.75 -21.80
N ALA A 3 12.39 -30.09 -21.29
CA ALA A 3 12.55 -29.76 -19.89
C ALA A 3 11.79 -28.47 -19.59
N GLU A 4 11.01 -28.51 -18.51
CA GLU A 4 10.32 -27.36 -17.92
C GLU A 4 11.33 -26.39 -17.29
N GLY A 5 11.18 -25.11 -17.57
CA GLY A 5 11.92 -24.02 -16.93
C GLY A 5 10.96 -23.12 -16.16
N ASN A 6 10.73 -23.44 -14.90
CA ASN A 6 9.86 -22.71 -13.99
C ASN A 6 10.64 -21.50 -13.41
N HIS A 7 10.29 -20.28 -13.81
CA HIS A 7 10.87 -19.06 -13.23
C HIS A 7 9.79 -18.24 -12.51
N HIS A 8 9.51 -18.63 -11.27
CA HIS A 8 8.90 -17.73 -10.29
C HIS A 8 9.97 -16.72 -9.84
N ALA A 9 10.00 -15.55 -10.47
CA ALA A 9 10.74 -14.41 -9.93
C ALA A 9 10.02 -13.92 -8.67
N ALA A 10 10.54 -14.29 -7.49
CA ALA A 10 10.08 -13.76 -6.22
C ALA A 10 10.30 -12.24 -6.20
N LEU A 11 9.23 -11.47 -6.00
CA LEU A 11 9.29 -10.02 -5.80
C LEU A 11 9.91 -9.74 -4.42
N VAL A 12 11.24 -9.73 -4.37
CA VAL A 12 11.98 -9.25 -3.20
C VAL A 12 11.99 -7.72 -3.26
N PRO A 13 11.53 -6.99 -2.22
CA PRO A 13 11.61 -5.54 -2.21
C PRO A 13 13.09 -5.09 -2.23
N PRO A 14 13.43 -3.98 -2.91
CA PRO A 14 14.80 -3.50 -3.00
C PRO A 14 15.38 -3.17 -1.62
N PRO A 15 16.70 -3.34 -1.41
CA PRO A 15 17.33 -3.08 -0.13
C PRO A 15 17.17 -1.62 0.27
N THR A 16 16.86 -1.40 1.56
CA THR A 16 16.81 -0.08 2.20
C THR A 16 18.14 0.66 1.96
N PRO A 17 18.14 1.87 1.37
CA PRO A 17 19.38 2.60 1.15
C PRO A 17 20.08 2.90 2.48
N ALA A 18 21.31 2.41 2.62
CA ALA A 18 22.18 2.75 3.72
C ALA A 18 22.67 4.19 3.59
N GLY A 19 22.41 5.01 4.62
CA GLY A 19 23.14 6.23 4.99
C GLY A 19 23.37 7.30 3.92
N LEU A 20 22.59 8.39 3.94
CA LEU A 20 22.98 9.65 3.31
C LEU A 20 23.89 10.44 4.26
N GLN A 21 25.20 10.46 3.96
CA GLN A 21 26.12 11.45 4.52
C GLN A 21 25.79 12.84 3.95
N ASN A 22 25.54 13.78 4.86
CA ASN A 22 25.34 15.19 4.58
C ASN A 22 26.58 15.83 3.94
N LYS A 23 26.41 16.43 2.76
CA LYS A 23 27.18 17.60 2.33
C LYS A 23 26.23 18.62 1.71
N GLY A 24 26.36 19.85 2.20
CA GLY A 24 25.37 20.90 2.06
C GLY A 24 25.06 21.28 0.62
N ASP A 25 23.78 21.25 0.30
CA ASP A 25 23.13 22.30 -0.46
C ASP A 25 21.66 22.37 0.00
N SER A 26 21.15 23.57 0.23
CA SER A 26 19.87 23.83 0.94
C SER A 26 18.63 23.78 0.03
N SER A 27 18.75 23.11 -1.10
CA SER A 27 17.62 22.71 -1.93
C SER A 27 17.23 21.29 -1.54
N TRP A 28 16.12 21.12 -0.81
CA TRP A 28 15.46 19.82 -0.69
C TRP A 28 15.03 19.35 -2.09
N ASN A 29 15.95 18.76 -2.86
CA ASN A 29 15.60 17.90 -3.98
C ASN A 29 15.20 16.54 -3.39
N SER A 30 14.13 16.55 -2.59
CA SER A 30 13.58 15.36 -1.96
C SER A 30 12.85 14.55 -3.01
N ARG A 31 13.58 13.64 -3.65
CA ARG A 31 12.94 12.47 -4.26
C ARG A 31 12.08 11.82 -3.17
N ALA A 32 10.80 11.60 -3.46
CA ALA A 32 9.94 10.86 -2.54
C ALA A 32 10.59 9.49 -2.25
N SER A 33 10.47 9.04 -1.01
CA SER A 33 10.90 7.72 -0.57
C SER A 33 9.81 7.11 0.30
N CYS A 34 9.77 5.79 0.34
CA CYS A 34 8.82 5.06 1.17
C CYS A 34 9.57 4.05 2.03
N GLY A 35 9.10 3.89 3.26
CA GLY A 35 9.51 2.82 4.17
C GLY A 35 8.27 2.22 4.81
N SER A 36 8.38 0.99 5.24
CA SER A 36 7.28 0.27 5.89
C SER A 36 7.83 -0.77 6.83
N HIS A 37 7.13 -0.98 7.94
CA HIS A 37 7.48 -1.96 8.94
C HIS A 37 6.19 -2.51 9.54
N SER A 38 6.20 -3.80 9.85
CA SER A 38 5.12 -4.46 10.59
C SER A 38 5.75 -5.19 11.76
N ILE A 39 5.06 -5.13 12.90
CA ILE A 39 5.46 -5.82 14.13
C ILE A 39 4.45 -6.94 14.34
N GLU A 40 4.90 -8.09 14.83
CA GLU A 40 3.99 -9.19 15.17
C GLU A 40 3.13 -8.83 16.39
N ASN A 41 1.96 -9.47 16.50
CA ASN A 41 1.03 -9.21 17.59
C ASN A 41 1.68 -9.50 18.96
N PHE A 42 1.97 -8.44 19.73
CA PHE A 42 2.43 -8.57 21.11
C PHE A 42 1.27 -8.98 22.02
N GLY A 43 1.34 -10.17 22.60
CA GLY A 43 0.49 -10.58 23.74
C GLY A 43 -0.84 -11.28 23.40
N LYS A 44 -1.24 -11.33 22.13
CA LYS A 44 -2.29 -12.25 21.65
C LYS A 44 -1.60 -13.30 20.80
N GLY A 45 -1.57 -14.56 21.24
CA GLY A 45 -0.89 -15.66 20.52
C GLY A 45 -1.48 -16.03 19.15
N SER A 46 -2.19 -15.09 18.51
CA SER A 46 -2.74 -15.22 17.17
C SER A 46 -1.77 -14.66 16.14
N GLU A 47 -1.76 -15.28 14.96
CA GLU A 47 -0.98 -14.86 13.81
C GLU A 47 -1.23 -13.38 13.45
N ASN A 48 -0.18 -12.64 13.07
CA ASN A 48 -0.35 -11.30 12.51
C ASN A 48 -1.02 -11.41 11.12
N GLN A 49 -2.19 -10.78 10.99
CA GLN A 49 -3.01 -10.82 9.78
C GLN A 49 -2.81 -9.58 8.89
N ASP A 50 -2.04 -8.60 9.36
CA ASP A 50 -1.74 -7.39 8.60
C ASP A 50 -0.74 -7.65 7.48
N THR A 51 -0.85 -6.85 6.43
CA THR A 51 0.19 -6.77 5.41
C THR A 51 0.24 -5.37 4.80
N PHE A 52 1.33 -5.08 4.11
CA PHE A 52 1.52 -3.79 3.44
C PHE A 52 2.22 -3.98 2.11
N MET A 53 2.16 -2.96 1.26
CA MET A 53 2.99 -2.83 0.07
C MET A 53 3.56 -1.42 0.02
N THR A 54 4.85 -1.31 -0.25
CA THR A 54 5.48 -0.03 -0.60
C THR A 54 6.28 -0.18 -1.88
N SER A 55 6.21 0.83 -2.74
CA SER A 55 6.97 0.88 -3.98
C SER A 55 7.26 2.32 -4.32
N THR A 56 8.50 2.64 -4.67
CA THR A 56 8.89 3.96 -5.15
C THR A 56 9.76 3.80 -6.37
N SER A 57 9.44 4.52 -7.44
CA SER A 57 10.29 4.59 -8.64
C SER A 57 11.64 5.20 -8.30
N GLU A 58 12.71 4.81 -9.00
CA GLU A 58 14.04 5.39 -8.81
C GLU A 58 14.05 6.92 -8.89
N SER A 59 13.18 7.50 -9.74
CA SER A 59 13.05 8.95 -9.90
C SER A 59 12.40 9.65 -8.70
N GLY A 60 11.72 8.93 -7.81
CA GLY A 60 10.89 9.48 -6.74
C GLY A 60 9.62 10.18 -7.25
N THR A 61 9.27 10.00 -8.54
CA THR A 61 8.09 10.65 -9.15
C THR A 61 6.82 9.80 -9.05
N LYS A 62 6.98 8.54 -8.65
CA LYS A 62 5.90 7.60 -8.35
C LYS A 62 6.20 6.92 -7.02
N THR A 63 5.27 7.03 -6.09
CA THR A 63 5.32 6.32 -4.81
C THR A 63 3.96 5.73 -4.53
N PHE A 64 3.94 4.47 -4.16
CA PHE A 64 2.76 3.74 -3.76
C PHE A 64 2.99 3.17 -2.35
N ALA A 65 1.99 3.34 -1.49
CA ALA A 65 1.94 2.70 -0.18
C ALA A 65 0.53 2.19 0.06
N ALA A 66 0.40 0.98 0.60
CA ALA A 66 -0.89 0.44 1.01
C ALA A 66 -0.75 -0.42 2.26
N VAL A 67 -1.79 -0.40 3.09
CA VAL A 67 -1.91 -1.22 4.30
C VAL A 67 -3.23 -1.97 4.22
N PHE A 68 -3.19 -3.22 4.67
CA PHE A 68 -4.29 -4.16 4.70
C PHE A 68 -4.32 -4.78 6.09
N ASP A 69 -5.34 -4.45 6.87
CA ASP A 69 -5.61 -5.06 8.18
C ASP A 69 -6.50 -6.28 7.93
N GLY A 70 -5.96 -7.48 8.12
CA GLY A 70 -6.68 -8.73 7.91
C GLY A 70 -7.44 -9.14 9.17
N HIS A 71 -8.65 -9.66 9.01
CA HIS A 71 -9.46 -10.12 10.15
C HIS A 71 -10.24 -11.40 9.82
N GLY A 72 -10.67 -12.11 10.87
CA GLY A 72 -11.37 -13.39 10.76
C GLY A 72 -10.42 -14.59 10.72
N GLU A 73 -10.97 -15.80 10.62
CA GLU A 73 -10.19 -17.04 10.71
C GLU A 73 -9.09 -17.14 9.63
N GLN A 74 -9.36 -16.61 8.44
CA GLN A 74 -8.47 -16.61 7.28
C GLN A 74 -7.99 -15.19 6.92
N GLY A 75 -8.03 -14.24 7.86
CA GLY A 75 -7.71 -12.83 7.65
C GLY A 75 -6.35 -12.60 6.99
N LYS A 76 -5.30 -13.30 7.45
CA LYS A 76 -3.96 -13.23 6.83
C LYS A 76 -3.97 -13.64 5.36
N ARG A 77 -4.70 -14.71 5.02
CA ARG A 77 -4.78 -15.21 3.64
C ARG A 77 -5.47 -14.19 2.75
N ILE A 78 -6.58 -13.62 3.22
CA ILE A 78 -7.34 -12.62 2.47
C ILE A 78 -6.54 -11.32 2.31
N SER A 79 -5.88 -10.82 3.36
CA SER A 79 -5.06 -9.61 3.28
C SER A 79 -3.88 -9.76 2.31
N HIS A 80 -3.18 -10.90 2.33
CA HIS A 80 -2.08 -11.19 1.40
C HIS A 80 -2.56 -11.34 -0.04
N PHE A 81 -3.71 -11.98 -0.25
CA PHE A 81 -4.34 -12.06 -1.57
C PHE A 81 -4.69 -10.66 -2.08
N ALA A 82 -5.36 -9.85 -1.25
CA ALA A 82 -5.77 -8.50 -1.61
C ALA A 82 -4.56 -7.64 -2.00
N ARG A 83 -3.50 -7.66 -1.18
CA ARG A 83 -2.23 -6.99 -1.49
C ARG A 83 -1.68 -7.39 -2.86
N ASN A 84 -1.55 -8.69 -3.11
CA ASN A 84 -0.92 -9.20 -4.33
C ASN A 84 -1.78 -8.91 -5.57
N ASN A 85 -3.09 -9.13 -5.50
CA ASN A 85 -3.97 -8.91 -6.66
C ASN A 85 -4.16 -7.41 -6.93
N MET A 86 -4.44 -6.60 -5.91
CA MET A 86 -4.65 -5.17 -6.07
C MET A 86 -3.43 -4.48 -6.69
N THR A 87 -2.22 -4.82 -6.23
CA THR A 87 -0.99 -4.24 -6.77
C THR A 87 -0.69 -4.71 -8.19
N LYS A 88 -0.94 -5.99 -8.50
CA LYS A 88 -0.83 -6.51 -9.86
C LYS A 88 -1.78 -5.78 -10.82
N THR A 89 -3.05 -5.64 -10.46
CA THR A 89 -4.06 -4.98 -11.30
C THR A 89 -3.78 -3.50 -11.44
N LEU A 90 -3.41 -2.82 -10.35
CA LEU A 90 -3.07 -1.40 -10.35
C LEU A 90 -1.86 -1.11 -11.25
N PHE A 91 -0.73 -1.80 -11.03
CA PHE A 91 0.49 -1.56 -11.82
C PHE A 91 0.40 -2.04 -13.27
N GLY A 92 -0.54 -2.95 -13.57
CA GLY A 92 -0.88 -3.36 -14.93
C GLY A 92 -1.91 -2.46 -15.63
N HIS A 93 -2.48 -1.46 -14.94
CA HIS A 93 -3.52 -0.60 -15.50
C HIS A 93 -2.94 0.33 -16.58
N SER A 94 -3.52 0.31 -17.79
CA SER A 94 -2.99 1.02 -18.96
C SER A 94 -2.95 2.54 -18.81
N ASP A 95 -3.84 3.10 -17.99
CA ASP A 95 -3.92 4.54 -17.73
C ASP A 95 -3.69 4.92 -16.26
N ILE A 96 -2.79 4.20 -15.57
CA ILE A 96 -2.41 4.51 -14.18
C ILE A 96 -1.83 5.93 -13.98
N HIS A 97 -1.45 6.64 -15.06
CA HIS A 97 -0.88 8.00 -14.98
C HIS A 97 -1.88 9.11 -15.29
N GLY A 98 -2.82 8.88 -16.21
CA GLY A 98 -3.89 9.83 -16.54
C GLY A 98 -5.02 9.78 -15.51
N ASP A 99 -5.45 8.57 -15.16
CA ASP A 99 -6.56 8.32 -14.24
C ASP A 99 -6.19 7.36 -13.10
N ILE A 100 -5.44 7.89 -12.13
CA ILE A 100 -5.04 7.15 -10.91
C ILE A 100 -6.28 6.69 -10.12
N ALA A 101 -7.33 7.50 -10.07
CA ALA A 101 -8.53 7.20 -9.30
C ALA A 101 -9.30 6.02 -9.92
N GLY A 102 -9.51 6.04 -11.24
CA GLY A 102 -10.09 4.92 -11.97
C GLY A 102 -9.24 3.66 -11.88
N ALA A 103 -7.90 3.79 -11.96
CA ALA A 103 -7.00 2.66 -11.81
C ALA A 103 -7.09 2.01 -10.41
N LEU A 104 -7.15 2.82 -9.34
CA LEU A 104 -7.37 2.33 -7.97
C LEU A 104 -8.75 1.68 -7.84
N GLN A 105 -9.81 2.32 -8.32
CA GLN A 105 -11.16 1.76 -8.27
C GLN A 105 -11.26 0.42 -8.99
N ALA A 106 -10.66 0.31 -10.19
CA ALA A 106 -10.59 -0.93 -10.94
C ALA A 106 -9.82 -2.01 -10.18
N ALA A 107 -8.69 -1.67 -9.56
CA ALA A 107 -7.90 -2.60 -8.76
C ALA A 107 -8.65 -3.11 -7.51
N TYR A 108 -9.38 -2.25 -6.80
CA TYR A 108 -10.20 -2.65 -5.65
C TYR A 108 -11.34 -3.57 -6.10
N LYS A 109 -12.06 -3.19 -7.16
CA LYS A 109 -13.18 -3.99 -7.68
C LYS A 109 -12.73 -5.37 -8.16
N ASP A 110 -11.69 -5.43 -9.00
CA ASP A 110 -11.14 -6.71 -9.50
C ASP A 110 -10.64 -7.60 -8.34
N THR A 111 -10.06 -7.01 -7.31
CA THR A 111 -9.65 -7.74 -6.11
C THR A 111 -10.84 -8.33 -5.37
N GLN A 112 -11.89 -7.54 -5.13
CA GLN A 112 -13.12 -8.03 -4.49
C GLN A 112 -13.78 -9.14 -5.31
N ASP A 113 -13.91 -8.95 -6.63
CA ASP A 113 -14.53 -9.92 -7.53
C ASP A 113 -13.77 -11.27 -7.49
N LYS A 114 -12.43 -11.23 -7.44
CA LYS A 114 -11.60 -12.44 -7.34
C LYS A 114 -11.61 -13.07 -5.94
N ILE A 115 -11.72 -12.28 -4.87
CA ILE A 115 -11.94 -12.84 -3.52
C ILE A 115 -13.24 -13.64 -3.51
N ILE A 116 -14.32 -13.09 -4.05
CA ILE A 116 -15.62 -13.79 -4.14
C ILE A 116 -15.50 -15.04 -5.02
N LYS A 117 -14.82 -14.94 -6.17
CA LYS A 117 -14.73 -16.05 -7.13
C LYS A 117 -13.84 -17.20 -6.66
N ASP A 118 -12.64 -16.88 -6.17
CA ASP A 118 -11.57 -17.87 -5.94
C ASP A 118 -11.36 -18.17 -4.45
N HIS A 119 -11.91 -17.34 -3.56
CA HIS A 119 -11.71 -17.42 -2.11
C HIS A 119 -12.99 -17.28 -1.26
N SER A 120 -14.18 -17.49 -1.83
CA SER A 120 -15.47 -17.34 -1.14
C SER A 120 -15.50 -18.01 0.23
N HIS A 121 -15.16 -19.31 0.29
CA HIS A 121 -15.17 -20.07 1.55
C HIS A 121 -14.21 -19.51 2.62
N GLN A 122 -13.08 -18.92 2.22
CA GLN A 122 -12.17 -18.30 3.17
C GLN A 122 -12.64 -16.90 3.58
N ALA A 123 -13.36 -16.21 2.69
CA ALA A 123 -13.89 -14.87 2.91
C ALA A 123 -15.27 -14.84 3.60
N ASP A 124 -15.93 -16.00 3.80
CA ASP A 124 -17.27 -16.06 4.44
C ASP A 124 -17.30 -15.40 5.82
N LEU A 125 -16.25 -15.58 6.63
CA LEU A 125 -16.08 -14.99 7.97
C LEU A 125 -14.74 -14.28 8.12
N SER A 126 -14.09 -13.94 7.01
CA SER A 126 -12.80 -13.25 7.01
C SER A 126 -12.78 -12.14 5.99
N GLY A 127 -11.95 -11.15 6.23
CA GLY A 127 -11.86 -9.99 5.36
C GLY A 127 -10.55 -9.26 5.56
N THR A 128 -10.45 -8.13 4.88
CA THR A 128 -9.36 -7.19 5.10
C THR A 128 -9.81 -5.78 4.78
N THR A 129 -9.23 -4.80 5.48
CA THR A 129 -9.27 -3.41 5.03
C THR A 129 -8.33 -3.20 3.84
N ALA A 130 -8.43 -2.05 3.18
CA ALA A 130 -7.43 -1.59 2.25
C ALA A 130 -7.41 -0.06 2.24
N VAL A 131 -6.32 0.52 2.72
CA VAL A 131 -6.02 1.94 2.49
C VAL A 131 -4.79 2.05 1.63
N ALA A 132 -4.87 2.79 0.52
CA ALA A 132 -3.80 2.95 -0.44
C ALA A 132 -3.58 4.43 -0.79
N ALA A 133 -2.32 4.82 -0.88
CA ALA A 133 -1.87 6.13 -1.31
C ALA A 133 -0.98 5.97 -2.55
N PHE A 134 -1.36 6.63 -3.64
CA PHE A 134 -0.58 6.69 -4.87
C PHE A 134 -0.20 8.13 -5.17
N GLN A 135 1.09 8.42 -5.14
CA GLN A 135 1.66 9.68 -5.58
C GLN A 135 2.19 9.54 -7.01
N HIS A 136 1.81 10.49 -7.87
CA HIS A 136 2.44 10.70 -9.17
C HIS A 136 2.74 12.19 -9.35
N ARG A 137 4.02 12.55 -9.40
CA ARG A 137 4.49 13.95 -9.48
C ARG A 137 3.89 14.79 -8.34
N ASN A 138 3.05 15.76 -8.65
CA ASN A 138 2.40 16.67 -7.69
C ASN A 138 0.99 16.22 -7.28
N ARG A 139 0.54 15.03 -7.71
CA ARG A 139 -0.78 14.49 -7.36
C ARG A 139 -0.60 13.35 -6.37
N LEU A 140 -1.36 13.38 -5.29
CA LEU A 140 -1.52 12.29 -4.34
C LEU A 140 -2.99 11.87 -4.36
N VAL A 141 -3.26 10.60 -4.59
CA VAL A 141 -4.61 10.02 -4.54
C VAL A 141 -4.64 8.97 -3.45
N VAL A 142 -5.64 9.06 -2.58
CA VAL A 142 -5.88 8.08 -1.51
C VAL A 142 -7.20 7.38 -1.76
N ALA A 143 -7.18 6.05 -1.68
CA ALA A 143 -8.37 5.20 -1.69
C ALA A 143 -8.45 4.47 -0.35
N ASN A 144 -9.64 4.45 0.26
CA ASN A 144 -9.87 3.80 1.54
C ASN A 144 -11.08 2.88 1.50
N LEU A 145 -10.92 1.67 2.04
CA LEU A 145 -11.97 0.69 2.28
C LEU A 145 -11.74 0.09 3.69
N GLY A 146 -12.71 0.27 4.58
CA GLY A 146 -12.60 -0.11 6.00
C GLY A 146 -12.17 1.04 6.91
N ASP A 147 -11.64 0.70 8.07
CA ASP A 147 -11.34 1.61 9.18
C ASP A 147 -9.83 1.83 9.42
N SER A 148 -8.98 1.36 8.50
CA SER A 148 -7.59 1.84 8.40
C SER A 148 -7.54 3.30 7.95
N ARG A 149 -6.39 3.97 8.17
CA ARG A 149 -6.29 5.43 7.95
C ARG A 149 -4.98 5.88 7.28
N ALA A 150 -5.11 6.85 6.39
CA ALA A 150 -4.01 7.64 5.85
C ALA A 150 -4.05 9.07 6.42
N VAL A 151 -2.91 9.53 6.95
CA VAL A 151 -2.74 10.88 7.52
C VAL A 151 -1.48 11.51 6.93
N LEU A 152 -1.59 12.76 6.48
CA LEU A 152 -0.47 13.56 5.98
C LEU A 152 0.10 14.44 7.10
N GLY A 153 1.40 14.32 7.35
CA GLY A 153 2.15 15.31 8.12
C GLY A 153 2.55 16.49 7.24
N ARG A 154 2.07 17.69 7.55
CA ARG A 154 2.37 18.92 6.81
C ARG A 154 3.12 19.92 7.70
N CYS A 155 4.33 20.27 7.31
CA CYS A 155 5.10 21.34 7.94
C CYS A 155 4.76 22.69 7.32
N ASP A 156 4.52 23.71 8.14
CA ASP A 156 4.46 25.09 7.66
C ASP A 156 5.86 25.57 7.22
N SER A 157 5.92 26.30 6.12
CA SER A 157 7.15 26.90 5.59
C SER A 157 7.50 28.22 6.28
N ALA A 158 6.59 28.79 7.06
CA ALA A 158 6.76 30.07 7.74
C ALA A 158 7.54 29.93 9.07
N GLY A 159 8.83 29.59 9.01
CA GLY A 159 9.83 29.81 10.08
C GLY A 159 9.65 29.06 11.42
N GLY A 160 8.47 28.50 11.69
CA GLY A 160 8.19 27.60 12.80
C GLY A 160 8.01 26.19 12.27
N GLN A 161 8.75 25.23 12.82
CA GLN A 161 8.62 23.80 12.49
C GLN A 161 7.33 23.21 13.09
N THR A 162 6.18 23.79 12.77
CA THR A 162 4.88 23.27 13.20
C THR A 162 4.46 22.17 12.25
N LEU A 163 4.44 20.94 12.74
CA LEU A 163 3.90 19.77 12.03
C LEU A 163 2.40 19.67 12.32
N THR A 164 1.59 19.71 11.27
CA THR A 164 0.13 19.54 11.35
C THR A 164 -0.28 18.21 10.73
N ALA A 165 -1.19 17.49 11.39
CA ALA A 165 -1.80 16.28 10.84
C ALA A 165 -3.00 16.67 9.98
N VAL A 166 -3.09 16.10 8.78
CA VAL A 166 -4.23 16.27 7.86
C VAL A 166 -4.74 14.88 7.50
N ASP A 167 -5.98 14.58 7.88
CA ASP A 167 -6.62 13.33 7.51
C ASP A 167 -6.81 13.28 5.97
N LEU A 168 -6.35 12.19 5.35
CA LEU A 168 -6.54 11.93 3.92
C LEU A 168 -7.62 10.88 3.65
N SER A 169 -8.10 10.20 4.69
CA SER A 169 -9.17 9.22 4.62
C SER A 169 -10.11 9.34 5.82
N SER A 170 -11.32 8.79 5.68
CA SER A 170 -12.30 8.66 6.76
C SER A 170 -12.57 7.18 7.02
N ASP A 171 -12.53 6.78 8.29
CA ASP A 171 -12.81 5.40 8.72
C ASP A 171 -14.26 5.02 8.39
N GLN A 172 -14.46 3.86 7.79
CA GLN A 172 -15.79 3.34 7.44
C GLN A 172 -16.26 2.40 8.55
N LYS A 173 -16.94 2.97 9.56
CA LYS A 173 -17.49 2.21 10.71
C LYS A 173 -19.01 2.05 10.56
N PRO A 174 -19.60 0.92 11.00
CA PRO A 174 -21.05 0.81 11.16
C PRO A 174 -21.52 1.85 12.19
N ASN A 175 -22.57 2.61 11.87
CA ASN A 175 -23.19 3.58 12.78
C ASN A 175 -23.90 2.91 13.96
#